data_AF-A0A5N8YX81-F1
#
_entry.id   AF-A0A5N8YX81-F1
#
_cell.length_a   1.000
_cell.length_b   1.000
_cell.length_c   1.000
_cell.angle_alpha   90.00
_cell.angle_beta   90.00
_cell.angle_gamma   90.00
#
_symmetry.space_group_name_H-M   'P 1'
#
loop_
_entity.id
_entity.type
_entity.pdbx_description
1 polymer ?
#
loop_
_entity_poly.entity_id
_entity_poly.type
_entity_poly.pdbx_seq_one_letter_code
_entity_poly.pdbx_strand_id
1 'polypeptide(L)'
;MGNWALIQCLLLLGSLGRSLINIFWNGTVALENVGVRGILQVGAGGSFLADNEVTITIDGQQIKTEVGKTVLEAATDAGIYIPYLCYHPGMKPFAACRMCVVEVENGRGLPASCTLPVADGMRIENTSDKVQDLRRNIMELLLADHPHGCLTCHRVDLCGPSDVCLRHVSVNDRCVTCPKNERCELKDTVRFLGMEIESPLEYKYRGLQVDTGDPFYDRDYNLCIVCGRCVRVCEEVRGDNAITFTERSGQALVGTSLGTSLLESGCEFCGACLDVCPVGALVESEHKWEKPQQVERSICPHCPVGCQFNLEVNQFGKLIRAVPELNAPANRGQACFKGKFGMEFVNRSDRLKRPMVRRDGQLVETSWKEALDLVARRLSTYKGDSFAMLTSPNSTNEEQYLAQKFTRAVMETNNVNQTSNTRPNLVKSLIKSVGFGAATNSIWELEKSRCILVFNANNVNAPIANKNIKRETSPKIPHDTWTLVFDPSTSPAKIITG
;
A
#
# COMPACT_ATOMS: atom_id res chain seq x y z
N MET A 1 55.01 -2.24 -12.22
CA MET A 1 54.06 -1.34 -12.89
C MET A 1 52.68 -2.00 -12.85
N GLY A 2 51.68 -1.35 -12.25
CA GLY A 2 50.26 -1.70 -12.45
C GLY A 2 49.52 -2.40 -11.30
N ASN A 3 49.34 -1.69 -10.18
CA ASN A 3 48.26 -1.76 -9.18
C ASN A 3 47.36 -3.01 -9.08
N TRP A 4 47.68 -3.87 -8.11
CA TRP A 4 46.76 -4.69 -7.32
C TRP A 4 47.19 -4.59 -5.85
N ALA A 5 46.76 -3.54 -5.12
CA ALA A 5 46.97 -3.43 -3.67
C ALA A 5 46.14 -2.29 -3.07
N LEU A 6 44.87 -2.55 -2.75
CA LEU A 6 44.08 -1.71 -1.83
C LEU A 6 42.88 -2.47 -1.25
N ILE A 7 43.14 -3.70 -0.78
CA ILE A 7 42.23 -4.45 0.13
C ILE A 7 43.11 -5.21 1.11
N GLN A 8 43.69 -4.50 2.09
CA GLN A 8 44.19 -5.07 3.36
C GLN A 8 44.75 -3.93 4.23
N CYS A 9 43.88 -3.23 4.95
CA CYS A 9 44.29 -2.42 6.10
C CYS A 9 43.04 -2.04 6.91
N LEU A 10 42.63 -2.89 7.86
CA LEU A 10 41.89 -2.54 9.10
C LEU A 10 41.38 -3.80 9.83
N LEU A 11 42.22 -4.84 9.91
CA LEU A 11 42.10 -5.88 10.93
C LEU A 11 43.51 -6.08 11.50
N LEU A 12 43.60 -6.11 12.83
CA LEU A 12 44.80 -6.27 13.66
C LEU A 12 45.48 -4.95 14.08
N LEU A 13 45.04 -4.40 15.22
CA LEU A 13 45.87 -4.09 16.39
C LEU A 13 44.98 -3.45 17.47
N GLY A 14 44.93 -4.04 18.66
CA GLY A 14 44.24 -3.43 19.79
C GLY A 14 43.70 -4.37 20.88
N SER A 15 44.29 -5.55 21.10
CA SER A 15 44.15 -6.23 22.38
C SER A 15 45.12 -5.62 23.39
N LEU A 16 44.62 -5.09 24.51
CA LEU A 16 45.19 -5.16 25.87
C LEU A 16 44.48 -4.12 26.78
N GLY A 17 43.76 -4.60 27.79
CA GLY A 17 43.13 -3.73 28.79
C GLY A 17 41.96 -4.40 29.52
N ARG A 18 42.27 -5.40 30.34
CA ARG A 18 41.33 -6.15 31.18
C ARG A 18 41.07 -5.39 32.49
N SER A 19 39.81 -5.46 32.94
CA SER A 19 39.41 -5.71 34.34
C SER A 19 39.12 -4.53 35.30
N LEU A 20 37.96 -4.72 35.98
CA LEU A 20 37.56 -4.29 37.32
C LEU A 20 36.64 -3.06 37.45
N ILE A 21 35.35 -3.40 37.48
CA ILE A 21 34.30 -2.79 38.28
C ILE A 21 34.78 -2.62 39.74
N ASN A 22 34.61 -1.41 40.29
CA ASN A 22 34.35 -1.24 41.72
C ASN A 22 33.35 -0.09 41.93
N ILE A 23 32.38 -0.38 42.79
CA ILE A 23 31.22 0.41 43.24
C ILE A 23 31.67 1.34 44.37
N PHE A 24 31.11 2.56 44.49
CA PHE A 24 30.72 3.32 45.72
C PHE A 24 30.48 4.80 45.31
N TRP A 25 29.26 5.33 45.29
CA TRP A 25 28.45 5.98 46.35
C TRP A 25 29.06 7.27 46.96
N ASN A 26 28.32 8.38 46.77
CA ASN A 26 28.33 9.68 47.44
C ASN A 26 29.64 10.49 47.57
N GLY A 27 29.63 11.71 47.04
CA GLY A 27 30.64 12.71 47.39
C GLY A 27 30.57 13.98 46.55
N THR A 28 29.85 14.97 47.06
CA THR A 28 29.94 16.39 46.67
C THR A 28 31.41 16.83 46.60
N VAL A 29 31.86 17.37 45.46
CA VAL A 29 33.11 18.13 45.39
C VAL A 29 32.81 19.45 44.67
N ALA A 30 33.07 20.51 45.42
CA ALA A 30 32.94 21.90 45.03
C ALA A 30 33.93 22.26 43.91
N LEU A 31 33.44 22.98 42.90
CA LEU A 31 34.26 23.70 41.94
C LEU A 31 34.13 25.20 42.24
N GLU A 32 35.18 25.79 42.79
CA GLU A 32 35.34 27.24 42.85
C GLU A 32 36.02 27.75 41.56
N ASN A 33 35.35 28.74 40.96
CA ASN A 33 35.89 29.92 40.28
C ASN A 33 36.88 29.76 39.12
N VAL A 34 36.35 29.84 37.89
CA VAL A 34 36.73 30.90 36.92
C VAL A 34 35.46 31.30 36.16
N GLY A 35 35.11 32.58 36.23
CA GLY A 35 33.88 33.13 35.69
C GLY A 35 33.87 33.25 34.17
N VAL A 36 32.78 32.79 33.56
CA VAL A 36 32.15 33.41 32.39
C VAL A 36 30.65 33.40 32.65
N ARG A 37 30.08 34.59 32.87
CA ARG A 37 28.64 34.78 33.06
C ARG A 37 27.93 34.60 31.73
N GLY A 38 27.20 33.50 31.58
CA GLY A 38 26.16 33.31 30.58
C GLY A 38 25.01 32.52 31.20
N ILE A 39 23.91 33.20 31.50
CA ILE A 39 22.70 32.61 32.09
C ILE A 39 22.07 31.70 31.03
N LEU A 40 22.25 30.39 31.17
CA LEU A 40 21.53 29.39 30.40
C LEU A 40 20.19 29.15 31.12
N GLN A 41 19.21 30.01 30.82
CA GLN A 41 17.82 29.77 31.18
C GLN A 41 17.33 28.57 30.37
N VAL A 42 17.03 27.48 31.09
CA VAL A 42 16.33 26.31 30.56
C VAL A 42 14.88 26.74 30.33
N GLY A 43 14.61 27.27 29.13
CA GLY A 43 13.27 27.60 28.65
C GLY A 43 12.55 26.34 28.19
N ALA A 44 11.32 26.18 28.67
CA ALA A 44 10.38 25.15 28.29
C ALA A 44 10.17 25.05 26.77
N GLY A 45 9.76 23.86 26.30
CA GLY A 45 9.54 23.52 24.90
C GLY A 45 8.82 24.62 24.11
N GLY A 46 9.55 25.21 23.17
CA GLY A 46 9.04 26.06 22.11
C GLY A 46 9.17 25.31 20.78
N SER A 47 8.05 25.14 20.11
CA SER A 47 7.88 24.55 18.78
C SER A 47 8.73 25.25 17.71
N PHE A 48 9.68 24.54 17.12
CA PHE A 48 10.34 24.90 15.85
C PHE A 48 9.43 24.56 14.64
N LEU A 49 8.17 25.04 14.62
CA LEU A 49 7.18 24.76 13.54
C LEU A 49 6.54 26.02 12.94
N ALA A 50 7.16 27.20 13.06
CA ALA A 50 6.47 28.46 12.73
C ALA A 50 6.69 29.04 11.31
N ASP A 51 7.62 28.53 10.49
CA ASP A 51 8.05 29.24 9.26
C ASP A 51 7.59 28.64 7.91
N ASN A 52 6.71 27.63 7.91
CA ASN A 52 6.28 26.94 6.67
C ASN A 52 4.76 26.92 6.43
N GLU A 53 3.97 27.75 7.11
CA GLU A 53 2.51 27.82 6.90
C GLU A 53 2.16 28.98 5.95
N VAL A 54 1.35 28.70 4.94
CA VAL A 54 0.82 29.68 3.99
C VAL A 54 -0.70 29.67 4.02
N THR A 55 -1.30 30.83 3.81
CA THR A 55 -2.75 30.98 3.75
C THR A 55 -3.17 31.20 2.30
N ILE A 56 -4.03 30.32 1.79
CA ILE A 56 -4.63 30.47 0.46
C ILE A 56 -6.16 30.53 0.58
N THR A 57 -6.83 31.07 -0.44
CA THR A 57 -8.29 31.14 -0.50
C THR A 57 -8.77 30.33 -1.70
N ILE A 58 -9.64 29.34 -1.48
CA ILE A 58 -10.29 28.55 -2.54
C ILE A 58 -11.79 28.76 -2.42
N ASP A 59 -12.45 29.24 -3.49
CA ASP A 59 -13.90 29.49 -3.52
C ASP A 59 -14.40 30.35 -2.33
N GLY A 60 -13.60 31.33 -1.92
CA GLY A 60 -13.89 32.22 -0.78
C GLY A 60 -13.56 31.63 0.60
N GLN A 61 -13.23 30.34 0.69
CA GLN A 61 -12.80 29.69 1.93
C GLN A 61 -11.30 29.87 2.14
N GLN A 62 -10.91 30.48 3.26
CA GLN A 62 -9.50 30.54 3.67
C GLN A 62 -9.05 29.21 4.25
N ILE A 63 -7.93 28.71 3.75
CA ILE A 63 -7.31 27.47 4.19
C ILE A 63 -5.83 27.71 4.52
N LYS A 64 -5.38 27.10 5.61
CA LYS A 64 -4.00 27.09 6.05
C LYS A 64 -3.36 25.80 5.58
N THR A 65 -2.21 25.90 4.90
CA THR A 65 -1.50 24.76 4.34
C THR A 65 0.01 24.96 4.44
N GLU A 66 0.77 23.90 4.19
CA GLU A 66 2.22 23.91 4.26
C GLU A 66 2.85 24.31 2.91
N VAL A 67 3.97 25.03 2.96
CA VAL A 67 4.81 25.33 1.79
C VAL A 67 5.27 24.03 1.12
N GLY A 68 5.13 23.95 -0.19
CA GLY A 68 5.57 22.80 -1.00
C GLY A 68 4.45 21.84 -1.38
N LYS A 69 3.26 21.93 -0.77
CA LYS A 69 2.06 21.23 -1.25
C LYS A 69 1.57 21.82 -2.57
N THR A 70 0.87 21.01 -3.34
CA THR A 70 0.13 21.48 -4.51
C THR A 70 -1.24 22.01 -4.10
N VAL A 71 -1.85 22.85 -4.94
CA VAL A 71 -3.22 23.35 -4.72
C VAL A 71 -4.20 22.18 -4.57
N LEU A 72 -4.03 21.11 -5.33
CA LEU A 72 -4.90 19.93 -5.24
C LEU A 72 -4.79 19.23 -3.87
N GLU A 73 -3.59 19.08 -3.35
CA GLU A 73 -3.34 18.47 -2.04
C GLU A 73 -3.93 19.35 -0.92
N ALA A 74 -3.68 20.66 -0.97
CA ALA A 74 -4.24 21.60 -0.01
C ALA A 74 -5.78 21.62 -0.03
N ALA A 75 -6.40 21.57 -1.22
CA ALA A 75 -7.85 21.47 -1.35
C ALA A 75 -8.39 20.14 -0.77
N THR A 76 -7.71 19.02 -1.04
CA THR A 76 -8.10 17.70 -0.55
C THR A 76 -8.05 17.64 0.98
N ASP A 77 -6.99 18.17 1.59
CA ASP A 77 -6.83 18.25 3.05
C ASP A 77 -7.91 19.13 3.70
N ALA A 78 -8.36 20.17 3.01
CA ALA A 78 -9.43 21.06 3.45
C ALA A 78 -10.85 20.52 3.17
N GLY A 79 -10.99 19.34 2.54
CA GLY A 79 -12.28 18.76 2.17
C GLY A 79 -12.95 19.43 0.96
N ILE A 80 -12.21 20.25 0.19
CA ILE A 80 -12.70 20.90 -1.03
C ILE A 80 -12.45 19.98 -2.22
N TYR A 81 -13.53 19.55 -2.87
CA TYR A 81 -13.43 18.66 -4.02
C TYR A 81 -13.05 19.43 -5.30
N ILE A 82 -11.87 19.10 -5.84
CA ILE A 82 -11.45 19.49 -7.19
C ILE A 82 -11.40 18.19 -8.00
N PRO A 83 -12.09 18.11 -9.17
CA PRO A 83 -12.07 16.90 -9.98
C PRO A 83 -10.67 16.48 -10.44
N TYR A 84 -10.36 15.19 -10.36
CA TYR A 84 -9.12 14.63 -10.89
C TYR A 84 -9.33 13.19 -11.36
N LEU A 85 -8.63 12.80 -12.44
CA LEU A 85 -8.70 11.43 -12.98
C LEU A 85 -7.32 10.80 -13.23
N CYS A 86 -6.26 11.60 -13.41
CA CYS A 86 -4.89 11.09 -13.60
C CYS A 86 -3.98 11.27 -12.39
N TYR A 87 -4.38 12.07 -11.41
CA TYR A 87 -3.66 12.25 -10.15
C TYR A 87 -4.06 11.14 -9.16
N HIS A 88 -3.11 10.64 -8.38
CA HIS A 88 -3.37 9.75 -7.26
C HIS A 88 -2.30 10.01 -6.19
N PRO A 89 -2.67 10.05 -4.90
CA PRO A 89 -1.72 10.29 -3.81
C PRO A 89 -0.52 9.33 -3.82
N GLY A 90 0.68 9.84 -3.53
CA GLY A 90 1.91 9.04 -3.50
C GLY A 90 2.57 8.79 -4.87
N MET A 91 2.02 9.32 -5.95
CA MET A 91 2.66 9.37 -7.27
C MET A 91 2.98 10.81 -7.68
N LYS A 92 3.91 11.01 -8.62
CA LYS A 92 4.24 12.35 -9.10
C LYS A 92 3.01 13.04 -9.76
N PRO A 93 2.93 14.37 -9.80
CA PRO A 93 1.93 15.03 -10.62
C PRO A 93 2.12 14.73 -12.12
N PHE A 94 1.01 14.56 -12.86
CA PHE A 94 1.05 14.24 -14.31
C PHE A 94 0.29 15.23 -15.19
N ALA A 95 -0.75 15.89 -14.66
CA ALA A 95 -1.54 16.91 -15.36
C ALA A 95 -2.16 16.52 -16.73
N ALA A 96 -2.19 15.24 -17.11
CA ALA A 96 -2.69 14.81 -18.42
C ALA A 96 -4.22 14.88 -18.56
N CYS A 97 -5.00 14.56 -17.53
CA CYS A 97 -6.46 14.53 -17.64
C CYS A 97 -7.10 15.93 -17.69
N ARG A 98 -6.37 16.97 -17.27
CA ARG A 98 -6.85 18.37 -17.20
C ARG A 98 -8.16 18.61 -16.45
N MET A 99 -8.68 17.64 -15.69
CA MET A 99 -9.88 17.82 -14.86
C MET A 99 -9.65 18.76 -13.68
N CYS A 100 -8.42 18.78 -13.15
CA CYS A 100 -8.04 19.58 -11.99
C CYS A 100 -7.66 21.03 -12.33
N VAL A 101 -8.09 21.55 -13.48
CA VAL A 101 -7.86 22.95 -13.85
C VAL A 101 -8.57 23.89 -12.88
N VAL A 102 -7.93 25.00 -12.53
CA VAL A 102 -8.47 26.04 -11.64
C VAL A 102 -8.14 27.42 -12.21
N GLU A 103 -8.92 28.42 -11.83
CA GLU A 103 -8.62 29.83 -12.13
C GLU A 103 -7.88 30.44 -10.94
N VAL A 104 -6.84 31.20 -11.20
CA VAL A 104 -6.03 31.86 -10.17
C VAL A 104 -6.14 33.36 -10.39
N GLU A 105 -6.41 34.12 -9.34
CA GLU A 105 -6.51 35.59 -9.43
C GLU A 105 -5.20 36.17 -9.98
N ASN A 106 -5.29 37.03 -10.99
CA ASN A 106 -4.15 37.59 -11.73
C ASN A 106 -3.24 36.55 -12.42
N GLY A 107 -3.65 35.29 -12.48
CA GLY A 107 -2.98 34.22 -13.22
C GLY A 107 -3.29 34.26 -14.72
N ARG A 108 -2.42 33.64 -15.52
CA ARG A 108 -2.67 33.43 -16.95
C ARG A 108 -3.23 32.04 -17.20
N GLY A 109 -4.37 31.98 -17.89
CA GLY A 109 -5.02 30.73 -18.28
C GLY A 109 -5.54 29.93 -17.09
N LEU A 110 -5.79 28.64 -17.32
CA LEU A 110 -6.33 27.70 -16.33
C LEU A 110 -5.27 26.63 -15.99
N PRO A 111 -4.36 26.90 -15.03
CA PRO A 111 -3.34 25.94 -14.62
C PRO A 111 -3.97 24.69 -13.97
N ALA A 112 -3.24 23.57 -14.02
CA ALA A 112 -3.66 22.34 -13.36
C ALA A 112 -3.24 22.36 -11.88
N SER A 113 -4.20 22.21 -10.97
CA SER A 113 -3.97 22.30 -9.52
C SER A 113 -3.05 21.18 -9.00
N CYS A 114 -2.99 20.03 -9.66
CA CYS A 114 -2.11 18.92 -9.26
C CYS A 114 -0.62 19.24 -9.42
N THR A 115 -0.26 20.20 -10.27
CA THR A 115 1.15 20.61 -10.51
C THR A 115 1.45 22.01 -9.97
N LEU A 116 0.41 22.74 -9.56
CA LEU A 116 0.52 24.13 -9.13
C LEU A 116 0.90 24.18 -7.65
N PRO A 117 2.11 24.65 -7.28
CA PRO A 117 2.47 24.81 -5.88
C PRO A 117 1.64 25.93 -5.24
N VAL A 118 1.33 25.77 -3.95
CA VAL A 118 0.68 26.82 -3.16
C VAL A 118 1.63 27.99 -2.93
N ALA A 119 1.11 29.20 -2.96
CA ALA A 119 1.83 30.43 -2.63
C ALA A 119 0.98 31.26 -1.65
N ASP A 120 1.62 31.95 -0.72
CA ASP A 120 0.90 32.74 0.27
C ASP A 120 0.05 33.84 -0.36
N GLY A 121 -1.18 34.02 0.14
CA GLY A 121 -2.14 34.99 -0.38
C GLY A 121 -2.80 34.60 -1.70
N MET A 122 -2.53 33.41 -2.24
CA MET A 122 -3.12 32.95 -3.51
C MET A 122 -4.64 32.80 -3.40
N ARG A 123 -5.37 33.35 -4.36
CA ARG A 123 -6.83 33.17 -4.50
C ARG A 123 -7.15 32.35 -5.72
N ILE A 124 -7.99 31.35 -5.52
CA ILE A 124 -8.26 30.29 -6.49
C ILE A 124 -9.77 30.12 -6.60
N GLU A 125 -10.26 30.08 -7.82
CA GLU A 125 -11.64 29.76 -8.15
C GLU A 125 -11.69 28.40 -8.84
N ASN A 126 -12.42 27.46 -8.24
CA ASN A 126 -12.63 26.10 -8.73
C ASN A 126 -14.01 25.96 -9.41
N THR A 127 -14.94 26.88 -9.17
CA THR A 127 -16.30 26.87 -9.71
C THR A 127 -16.59 27.98 -10.73
N SER A 128 -15.58 28.68 -11.25
CA SER A 128 -15.80 29.72 -12.27
C SER A 128 -16.34 29.13 -13.58
N ASP A 129 -17.12 29.93 -14.34
CA ASP A 129 -17.73 29.48 -15.60
C ASP A 129 -16.68 28.94 -16.59
N LYS A 130 -15.54 29.63 -16.72
CA LYS A 130 -14.44 29.21 -17.60
C LYS A 130 -13.87 27.85 -17.22
N VAL A 131 -13.73 27.59 -15.92
CA VAL A 131 -13.22 26.31 -15.40
C VAL A 131 -14.23 25.19 -15.68
N GLN A 132 -15.51 25.45 -15.44
CA GLN A 132 -16.58 24.48 -15.67
C GLN A 132 -16.74 24.15 -17.16
N ASP A 133 -16.73 25.15 -18.04
CA ASP A 133 -16.81 24.96 -19.49
C ASP A 133 -15.64 24.12 -20.02
N LEU A 134 -14.42 24.41 -19.59
CA LEU A 134 -13.25 23.63 -19.99
C LEU A 134 -13.36 22.17 -19.51
N ARG A 135 -13.80 21.94 -18.26
CA ARG A 135 -13.98 20.58 -17.73
C ARG A 135 -15.05 19.80 -18.49
N ARG A 136 -16.19 20.43 -18.80
CA ARG A 136 -17.26 19.80 -19.60
C ARG A 136 -16.76 19.40 -20.99
N ASN A 137 -16.09 20.30 -21.69
CA ASN A 137 -15.53 20.02 -23.03
C ASN A 137 -14.53 18.85 -23.02
N ILE A 138 -13.64 18.80 -22.02
CA ILE A 138 -12.68 17.69 -21.90
C ILE A 138 -13.39 16.39 -21.51
N MET A 139 -14.40 16.46 -20.66
CA MET A 139 -15.20 15.31 -20.29
C MET A 139 -15.95 14.75 -21.51
N GLU A 140 -16.55 15.58 -22.35
CA GLU A 140 -17.19 15.15 -23.61
C GLU A 140 -16.23 14.35 -24.49
N LEU A 141 -14.97 14.79 -24.63
CA LEU A 141 -13.95 14.04 -25.36
C LEU A 141 -13.66 12.67 -24.75
N LEU A 142 -13.67 12.55 -23.42
CA LEU A 142 -13.51 11.27 -22.73
C LEU A 142 -14.74 10.35 -22.93
N LEU A 143 -15.94 10.92 -22.89
CA LEU A 143 -17.20 10.17 -23.06
C LEU A 143 -17.44 9.72 -24.50
N ALA A 144 -16.85 10.38 -25.49
CA ALA A 144 -16.87 9.95 -26.89
C ALA A 144 -16.22 8.57 -27.11
N ASP A 145 -15.30 8.17 -26.23
CA ASP A 145 -14.59 6.89 -26.30
C ASP A 145 -14.93 5.92 -25.15
N HIS A 146 -15.73 6.36 -24.17
CA HIS A 146 -16.07 5.57 -22.99
C HIS A 146 -17.55 5.20 -22.96
N PRO A 147 -17.92 3.93 -22.69
CA PRO A 147 -19.29 3.52 -22.36
C PRO A 147 -19.95 4.41 -21.29
N HIS A 148 -20.75 5.39 -21.71
CA HIS A 148 -21.24 6.44 -20.81
C HIS A 148 -22.73 6.34 -20.45
N GLY A 149 -23.44 5.32 -20.96
CA GLY A 149 -24.86 5.09 -20.64
C GLY A 149 -25.14 4.91 -19.14
N CYS A 150 -24.13 4.53 -18.36
CA CYS A 150 -24.21 4.43 -16.90
C CYS A 150 -24.04 5.77 -16.16
N LEU A 151 -23.47 6.79 -16.81
CA LEU A 151 -23.04 8.05 -16.19
C LEU A 151 -24.15 9.10 -16.22
N THR A 152 -25.02 9.03 -17.23
CA THR A 152 -26.06 10.03 -17.50
C THR A 152 -27.47 9.49 -17.28
N CYS A 153 -27.62 8.28 -16.72
CA CYS A 153 -28.93 7.64 -16.54
C CYS A 153 -29.81 8.38 -15.50
N HIS A 154 -30.93 8.95 -15.96
CA HIS A 154 -31.94 9.63 -15.13
C HIS A 154 -32.68 8.74 -14.12
N ARG A 155 -32.52 7.40 -14.19
CA ARG A 155 -33.16 6.43 -13.28
C ARG A 155 -32.20 5.82 -12.27
N VAL A 156 -30.99 6.36 -12.13
CA VAL A 156 -29.94 5.77 -11.28
C VAL A 156 -30.39 5.57 -9.82
N ASP A 157 -31.25 6.45 -9.30
CA ASP A 157 -31.76 6.38 -7.93
C ASP A 157 -32.90 5.35 -7.74
N LEU A 158 -33.45 4.84 -8.85
CA LEU A 158 -34.57 3.89 -8.86
C LEU A 158 -34.14 2.44 -9.13
N CYS A 159 -32.87 2.22 -9.49
CA CYS A 159 -32.35 0.91 -9.84
C CYS A 159 -31.62 0.28 -8.65
N GLY A 160 -32.07 -0.88 -8.19
CA GLY A 160 -31.36 -1.71 -7.24
C GLY A 160 -30.11 -2.38 -7.84
N PRO A 161 -29.20 -2.92 -7.02
CA PRO A 161 -27.96 -3.55 -7.47
C PRO A 161 -28.14 -4.68 -8.49
N SER A 162 -29.31 -5.34 -8.47
CA SER A 162 -29.70 -6.47 -9.32
C SER A 162 -30.68 -6.09 -10.45
N ASP A 163 -31.07 -4.82 -10.56
CA ASP A 163 -32.05 -4.38 -11.54
C ASP A 163 -31.39 -4.18 -12.90
N VAL A 164 -31.35 -5.27 -13.68
CA VAL A 164 -30.84 -5.24 -15.05
C VAL A 164 -31.81 -4.47 -15.94
N CYS A 165 -31.42 -3.26 -16.35
CA CYS A 165 -32.18 -2.48 -17.31
C CYS A 165 -32.25 -3.21 -18.66
N LEU A 166 -33.44 -3.64 -19.06
CA LEU A 166 -33.66 -4.39 -20.32
C LEU A 166 -33.88 -3.50 -21.55
N ARG A 167 -34.07 -2.18 -21.39
CA ARG A 167 -34.73 -1.36 -22.44
C ARG A 167 -33.96 -0.16 -23.00
N HIS A 168 -32.98 0.42 -22.31
CA HIS A 168 -32.50 1.78 -22.67
C HIS A 168 -31.02 1.91 -23.02
N VAL A 169 -30.20 0.88 -22.80
CA VAL A 169 -28.75 0.91 -23.07
C VAL A 169 -28.28 -0.43 -23.57
N SER A 170 -27.30 -0.41 -24.48
CA SER A 170 -26.61 -1.62 -24.94
C SER A 170 -26.10 -2.39 -23.71
N VAL A 171 -25.96 -3.72 -23.82
CA VAL A 171 -25.51 -4.54 -22.68
C VAL A 171 -24.15 -4.05 -22.16
N ASN A 172 -23.30 -3.52 -23.04
CA ASN A 172 -21.96 -3.06 -22.73
C ASN A 172 -21.94 -1.71 -21.98
N ASP A 173 -23.03 -0.93 -22.02
CA ASP A 173 -23.10 0.43 -21.44
C ASP A 173 -23.91 0.48 -20.12
N ARG A 174 -24.28 -0.67 -19.56
CA ARG A 174 -25.15 -0.73 -18.37
C ARG A 174 -24.36 -0.53 -17.08
N CYS A 175 -24.91 0.26 -16.15
CA CYS A 175 -24.31 0.50 -14.84
C CYS A 175 -24.15 -0.77 -14.01
N VAL A 176 -25.15 -1.68 -14.03
CA VAL A 176 -25.11 -2.94 -13.26
C VAL A 176 -24.12 -3.97 -13.83
N THR A 177 -23.69 -3.82 -15.07
CA THR A 177 -22.68 -4.67 -15.71
C THR A 177 -21.30 -4.01 -15.74
N CYS A 178 -21.11 -2.89 -15.02
CA CYS A 178 -19.79 -2.30 -14.81
C CYS A 178 -19.21 -2.80 -13.46
N PRO A 179 -18.02 -3.41 -13.45
CA PRO A 179 -17.44 -4.00 -12.23
C PRO A 179 -17.00 -2.92 -11.21
N LYS A 180 -16.91 -1.66 -11.67
CA LYS A 180 -16.58 -0.50 -10.82
C LYS A 180 -17.78 0.38 -10.51
N ASN A 181 -19.00 -0.15 -10.66
CA ASN A 181 -20.21 0.54 -10.24
C ASN A 181 -20.10 0.99 -8.77
N GLU A 182 -20.54 2.22 -8.48
CA GLU A 182 -20.44 2.90 -7.17
C GLU A 182 -19.02 3.14 -6.62
N ARG A 183 -17.98 2.84 -7.41
CA ARG A 183 -16.56 3.08 -7.08
C ARG A 183 -15.81 3.78 -8.21
N CYS A 184 -16.54 4.40 -9.13
CA CYS A 184 -16.03 4.96 -10.38
C CYS A 184 -15.83 6.47 -10.23
N GLU A 185 -14.58 6.93 -10.17
CA GLU A 185 -14.24 8.35 -10.04
C GLU A 185 -14.69 9.16 -11.27
N LEU A 186 -14.80 8.53 -12.45
CA LEU A 186 -15.33 9.16 -13.65
C LEU A 186 -16.82 9.50 -13.46
N LYS A 187 -17.60 8.62 -12.83
CA LYS A 187 -19.01 8.86 -12.51
C LYS A 187 -19.18 10.00 -11.52
N ASP A 188 -18.33 10.05 -10.51
CA ASP A 188 -18.35 11.12 -9.52
C ASP A 188 -18.00 12.48 -10.15
N THR A 189 -17.04 12.49 -11.09
CA THR A 189 -16.68 13.69 -11.84
C THR A 189 -17.83 14.18 -12.73
N VAL A 190 -18.48 13.29 -13.49
CA VAL A 190 -19.62 13.64 -14.34
C VAL A 190 -20.78 14.23 -13.50
N ARG A 191 -21.05 13.63 -12.34
CA ARG A 191 -22.06 14.12 -11.39
C ARG A 191 -21.71 15.50 -10.84
N PHE A 192 -20.44 15.71 -10.45
CA PHE A 192 -19.97 16.99 -9.96
C PHE A 192 -20.14 18.12 -10.99
N LEU A 193 -19.89 17.83 -12.27
CA LEU A 193 -20.04 18.80 -13.35
C LEU A 193 -21.51 19.07 -13.74
N GLY A 194 -22.46 18.28 -13.22
CA GLY A 194 -23.87 18.39 -13.57
C GLY A 194 -24.14 18.16 -15.05
N MET A 195 -23.38 17.28 -15.71
CA MET A 195 -23.53 17.02 -17.14
C MET A 195 -24.80 16.23 -17.44
N GLU A 196 -25.49 16.63 -18.51
CA GLU A 196 -26.69 15.96 -19.00
C GLU A 196 -26.36 14.87 -20.04
N ILE A 197 -27.38 14.11 -20.48
CA ILE A 197 -27.23 12.95 -21.38
C ILE A 197 -26.70 13.34 -22.77
N GLU A 198 -26.91 14.58 -23.19
CA GLU A 198 -26.66 15.02 -24.54
C GLU A 198 -25.20 15.46 -24.71
N SER A 199 -24.36 14.56 -25.23
CA SER A 199 -23.05 14.94 -25.78
C SER A 199 -23.19 15.26 -27.27
N PRO A 200 -22.58 16.35 -27.76
CA PRO A 200 -22.54 16.65 -29.19
C PRO A 200 -21.64 15.69 -29.98
N LEU A 201 -20.82 14.88 -29.29
CA LEU A 201 -19.89 13.94 -29.89
C LEU A 201 -20.51 12.55 -30.02
N GLU A 202 -20.29 11.92 -31.18
CA GLU A 202 -20.70 10.54 -31.40
C GLU A 202 -19.81 9.58 -30.62
N TYR A 203 -20.43 8.71 -29.85
CA TYR A 203 -19.73 7.65 -29.13
C TYR A 203 -19.25 6.54 -30.06
N LYS A 204 -17.96 6.19 -29.93
CA LYS A 204 -17.33 5.10 -30.70
C LYS A 204 -16.84 4.01 -29.76
N TYR A 205 -17.52 2.86 -29.81
CA TYR A 205 -17.04 1.67 -29.13
C TYR A 205 -15.75 1.16 -29.76
N ARG A 206 -14.70 1.00 -28.94
CA ARG A 206 -13.37 0.62 -29.43
C ARG A 206 -13.26 -0.84 -29.90
N GLY A 207 -14.15 -1.73 -29.45
CA GLY A 207 -14.16 -3.14 -29.87
C GLY A 207 -12.87 -3.90 -29.53
N LEU A 208 -12.20 -3.53 -28.45
CA LEU A 208 -10.97 -4.18 -28.00
C LEU A 208 -11.30 -5.54 -27.38
N GLN A 209 -10.38 -6.50 -27.55
CA GLN A 209 -10.47 -7.80 -26.89
C GLN A 209 -10.39 -7.61 -25.37
N VAL A 210 -11.30 -8.28 -24.66
CA VAL A 210 -11.27 -8.35 -23.20
C VAL A 210 -10.36 -9.49 -22.79
N ASP A 211 -9.36 -9.19 -21.97
CA ASP A 211 -8.39 -10.18 -21.51
C ASP A 211 -8.77 -10.69 -20.12
N THR A 212 -9.06 -11.98 -20.02
CA THR A 212 -9.40 -12.69 -18.77
C THR A 212 -8.52 -13.93 -18.56
N GLY A 213 -7.41 -14.03 -19.29
CA GLY A 213 -6.51 -15.20 -19.26
C GLY A 213 -5.47 -15.13 -18.13
N ASP A 214 -5.17 -13.93 -17.63
CA ASP A 214 -4.22 -13.72 -16.55
C ASP A 214 -4.84 -14.05 -15.18
N PRO A 215 -4.04 -14.48 -14.19
CA PRO A 215 -4.55 -14.78 -12.86
C PRO A 215 -4.94 -13.50 -12.10
N PHE A 216 -5.99 -13.62 -11.29
CA PHE A 216 -6.50 -12.64 -10.31
C PHE A 216 -7.19 -11.38 -10.82
N TYR A 217 -6.92 -10.88 -12.03
CA TYR A 217 -7.61 -9.68 -12.52
C TYR A 217 -7.85 -9.65 -14.03
N ASP A 218 -8.98 -9.05 -14.40
CA ASP A 218 -9.46 -8.90 -15.77
C ASP A 218 -9.08 -7.52 -16.32
N ARG A 219 -8.84 -7.46 -17.65
CA ARG A 219 -8.54 -6.21 -18.36
C ARG A 219 -9.57 -5.97 -19.45
N ASP A 220 -10.35 -4.91 -19.30
CA ASP A 220 -11.27 -4.41 -20.32
C ASP A 220 -10.91 -2.98 -20.71
N TYR A 221 -10.04 -2.84 -21.71
CA TYR A 221 -9.60 -1.53 -22.18
C TYR A 221 -10.66 -0.75 -22.97
N ASN A 222 -11.83 -1.34 -23.24
CA ASN A 222 -12.98 -0.57 -23.74
C ASN A 222 -13.48 0.43 -22.68
N LEU A 223 -13.24 0.15 -21.40
CA LEU A 223 -13.58 1.05 -20.29
C LEU A 223 -12.43 2.01 -19.93
N CYS A 224 -11.29 1.96 -20.64
CA CYS A 224 -10.11 2.74 -20.27
C CYS A 224 -10.19 4.20 -20.74
N ILE A 225 -9.92 5.15 -19.85
CA ILE A 225 -9.81 6.58 -20.18
C ILE A 225 -8.35 7.05 -20.41
N VAL A 226 -7.41 6.11 -20.53
CA VAL A 226 -5.98 6.37 -20.81
C VAL A 226 -5.35 7.38 -19.83
N CYS A 227 -5.78 7.37 -18.56
CA CYS A 227 -5.29 8.31 -17.54
C CYS A 227 -3.83 8.09 -17.13
N GLY A 228 -3.24 6.94 -17.46
CA GLY A 228 -1.86 6.58 -17.16
C GLY A 228 -1.58 6.11 -15.73
N ARG A 229 -2.55 6.13 -14.80
CA ARG A 229 -2.31 5.75 -13.40
C ARG A 229 -1.75 4.34 -13.24
N CYS A 230 -2.24 3.37 -14.01
CA CYS A 230 -1.78 1.98 -13.96
C CYS A 230 -0.33 1.80 -14.43
N VAL A 231 0.06 2.49 -15.51
CA VAL A 231 1.44 2.52 -16.03
C VAL A 231 2.35 3.13 -14.96
N ARG A 232 1.95 4.30 -14.46
CA ARG A 232 2.74 5.08 -13.50
C ARG A 232 2.89 4.40 -12.16
N VAL A 233 1.86 3.77 -11.61
CA VAL A 233 2.01 3.04 -10.34
C VAL A 233 2.92 1.82 -10.51
N CYS A 234 2.85 1.16 -11.67
CA CYS A 234 3.72 0.01 -11.97
C CYS A 234 5.19 0.42 -12.12
N GLU A 235 5.44 1.60 -12.68
CA GLU A 235 6.78 2.18 -12.84
C GLU A 235 7.29 2.87 -11.56
N GLU A 236 6.63 3.94 -11.13
CA GLU A 236 7.09 4.87 -10.09
C GLU A 236 7.03 4.26 -8.68
N VAL A 237 6.01 3.45 -8.39
CA VAL A 237 5.79 2.89 -7.05
C VAL A 237 6.34 1.47 -6.95
N ARG A 238 6.10 0.64 -7.97
CA ARG A 238 6.48 -0.79 -7.93
C ARG A 238 7.83 -1.11 -8.55
N GLY A 239 8.27 -0.34 -9.54
CA GLY A 239 9.51 -0.60 -10.28
C GLY A 239 9.47 -1.84 -11.17
N ASP A 240 8.28 -2.35 -11.52
CA ASP A 240 8.13 -3.59 -12.30
C ASP A 240 8.00 -3.31 -13.82
N ASN A 241 7.44 -2.15 -14.23
CA ASN A 241 7.27 -1.75 -15.64
C ASN A 241 6.55 -2.78 -16.53
N ALA A 242 5.62 -3.54 -15.97
CA ALA A 242 4.87 -4.59 -16.67
C ALA A 242 3.79 -4.04 -17.61
N ILE A 243 3.29 -2.83 -17.36
CA ILE A 243 2.24 -2.18 -18.13
C ILE A 243 2.78 -0.84 -18.63
N THR A 244 2.58 -0.53 -19.91
CA THR A 244 3.07 0.69 -20.57
C THR A 244 2.02 1.28 -21.51
N PHE A 245 2.32 2.45 -22.08
CA PHE A 245 1.60 2.96 -23.24
C PHE A 245 2.08 2.26 -24.50
N THR A 246 1.12 1.80 -25.30
CA THR A 246 1.31 1.18 -26.60
C THR A 246 0.57 2.00 -27.64
N GLU A 247 1.03 1.95 -28.89
CA GLU A 247 0.38 2.64 -29.98
C GLU A 247 -0.31 1.63 -30.90
N ARG A 248 -1.60 1.83 -31.17
CA ARG A 248 -2.35 1.03 -32.12
C ARG A 248 -3.20 1.94 -32.99
N SER A 249 -2.99 1.88 -34.31
CA SER A 249 -3.72 2.70 -35.29
C SER A 249 -3.67 4.22 -34.99
N GLY A 250 -2.53 4.72 -34.51
CA GLY A 250 -2.36 6.14 -34.15
C GLY A 250 -3.01 6.56 -32.83
N GLN A 251 -3.57 5.61 -32.06
CA GLN A 251 -4.11 5.86 -30.73
C GLN A 251 -3.19 5.28 -29.65
N ALA A 252 -2.95 6.08 -28.61
CA ALA A 252 -2.27 5.62 -27.41
C ALA A 252 -3.24 4.79 -26.55
N LEU A 253 -2.89 3.53 -26.30
CA LEU A 253 -3.62 2.59 -25.45
C LEU A 253 -2.71 2.08 -24.34
N VAL A 254 -3.31 1.59 -23.27
CA VAL A 254 -2.58 0.87 -22.22
C VAL A 254 -2.42 -0.59 -22.65
N GLY A 255 -1.22 -1.14 -22.50
CA GLY A 255 -0.90 -2.52 -22.85
C GLY A 255 0.24 -3.09 -22.02
N THR A 256 0.56 -4.36 -22.25
CA THR A 256 1.75 -5.04 -21.69
C THR A 256 3.03 -4.45 -22.27
N SER A 257 4.09 -4.37 -21.47
CA SER A 257 5.40 -3.92 -21.94
C SER A 257 6.10 -4.93 -22.84
N LEU A 258 5.80 -6.21 -22.66
CA LEU A 258 6.30 -7.32 -23.47
C LEU A 258 5.23 -8.41 -23.55
N GLY A 259 5.11 -9.05 -24.70
CA GLY A 259 4.16 -10.14 -24.90
C GLY A 259 2.70 -9.69 -24.85
N THR A 260 1.80 -10.65 -24.68
CA THR A 260 0.33 -10.45 -24.68
C THR A 260 -0.28 -10.59 -23.29
N SER A 261 0.35 -11.39 -22.41
CA SER A 261 -0.07 -11.59 -21.03
C SER A 261 0.75 -10.78 -20.03
N LEU A 262 0.19 -10.54 -18.84
CA LEU A 262 0.91 -9.89 -17.74
C LEU A 262 2.06 -10.73 -17.23
N LEU A 263 1.93 -12.06 -17.33
CA LEU A 263 2.97 -12.99 -16.94
C LEU A 263 4.20 -12.87 -17.87
N GLU A 264 3.98 -12.76 -19.17
CA GLU A 264 5.03 -12.49 -20.16
C GLU A 264 5.68 -11.12 -19.97
N SER A 265 4.92 -10.13 -19.52
CA SER A 265 5.40 -8.77 -19.28
C SER A 265 6.15 -8.61 -17.94
N GLY A 266 6.36 -9.69 -17.18
CA GLY A 266 7.07 -9.66 -15.89
C GLY A 266 6.25 -9.12 -14.72
N CYS A 267 4.90 -9.13 -14.81
CA CYS A 267 4.04 -8.68 -13.71
C CYS A 267 4.13 -9.61 -12.48
N GLU A 268 4.30 -9.03 -11.29
CA GLU A 268 4.26 -9.76 -10.02
C GLU A 268 2.84 -9.86 -9.41
N PHE A 269 1.80 -9.45 -10.14
CA PHE A 269 0.39 -9.48 -9.69
C PHE A 269 0.15 -8.76 -8.35
N CYS A 270 0.86 -7.67 -8.08
CA CYS A 270 0.65 -6.90 -6.84
C CYS A 270 -0.68 -6.14 -6.79
N GLY A 271 -1.35 -6.01 -7.94
CA GLY A 271 -2.67 -5.38 -8.11
C GLY A 271 -2.73 -3.88 -7.82
N ALA A 272 -1.59 -3.19 -7.72
CA ALA A 272 -1.57 -1.74 -7.54
C ALA A 272 -2.29 -0.98 -8.67
N CYS A 273 -2.21 -1.50 -9.90
CA CYS A 273 -2.91 -0.94 -11.06
C CYS A 273 -4.44 -0.98 -10.90
N LEU A 274 -4.98 -1.95 -10.16
CA LEU A 274 -6.41 -2.11 -9.88
C LEU A 274 -6.89 -1.05 -8.88
N ASP A 275 -6.08 -0.84 -7.83
CA ASP A 275 -6.35 0.12 -6.76
C ASP A 275 -6.43 1.56 -7.31
N VAL A 276 -5.52 1.91 -8.23
CA VAL A 276 -5.45 3.28 -8.77
C VAL A 276 -6.36 3.53 -9.97
N CYS A 277 -6.91 2.50 -10.61
CA CYS A 277 -7.70 2.66 -11.84
C CYS A 277 -9.01 3.41 -11.53
N PRO A 278 -9.30 4.58 -12.11
CA PRO A 278 -10.50 5.35 -11.76
C PRO A 278 -11.80 4.76 -12.35
N VAL A 279 -11.67 3.80 -13.26
CA VAL A 279 -12.75 3.22 -14.09
C VAL A 279 -12.69 1.70 -14.09
N GLY A 280 -13.69 1.03 -14.67
CA GLY A 280 -13.80 -0.44 -14.68
C GLY A 280 -12.83 -1.19 -15.59
N ALA A 281 -11.76 -0.54 -16.08
CA ALA A 281 -10.85 -1.13 -17.06
C ALA A 281 -9.93 -2.21 -16.49
N LEU A 282 -9.55 -2.08 -15.21
CA LEU A 282 -8.74 -3.04 -14.48
C LEU A 282 -9.47 -3.35 -13.18
N VAL A 283 -9.90 -4.60 -13.01
CA VAL A 283 -10.66 -5.06 -11.83
C VAL A 283 -10.26 -6.47 -11.43
N GLU A 284 -10.36 -6.79 -10.14
CA GLU A 284 -10.20 -8.16 -9.65
C GLU A 284 -11.15 -9.10 -10.42
N SER A 285 -10.73 -10.32 -10.74
CA SER A 285 -11.58 -11.28 -11.46
C SER A 285 -12.63 -11.90 -10.54
N GLU A 286 -12.21 -12.23 -9.31
CA GLU A 286 -13.08 -12.74 -8.25
C GLU A 286 -13.88 -11.58 -7.63
N HIS A 287 -15.15 -11.83 -7.33
CA HIS A 287 -16.04 -10.87 -6.67
C HIS A 287 -16.19 -9.50 -7.37
N LYS A 288 -15.86 -9.41 -8.67
CA LYS A 288 -15.84 -8.15 -9.44
C LYS A 288 -17.18 -7.43 -9.54
N TRP A 289 -18.27 -8.17 -9.39
CA TRP A 289 -19.64 -7.67 -9.40
C TRP A 289 -20.19 -7.40 -7.99
N GLU A 290 -19.42 -7.74 -6.95
CA GLU A 290 -19.88 -7.66 -5.57
C GLU A 290 -19.56 -6.31 -4.94
N LYS A 291 -20.52 -5.86 -4.12
CA LYS A 291 -20.48 -4.56 -3.45
C LYS A 291 -20.11 -4.71 -1.98
N PRO A 292 -19.30 -3.80 -1.43
CA PRO A 292 -19.06 -3.76 0.01
C PRO A 292 -20.32 -3.28 0.72
N GLN A 293 -20.64 -3.93 1.83
CA GLN A 293 -21.55 -3.36 2.84
C GLN A 293 -20.76 -2.77 4.01
N GLN A 294 -19.60 -3.36 4.31
CA GLN A 294 -18.77 -2.97 5.44
C GLN A 294 -17.31 -2.92 5.00
N VAL A 295 -16.56 -1.96 5.56
CA VAL A 295 -15.12 -1.82 5.35
C VAL A 295 -14.45 -1.87 6.71
N GLU A 296 -13.62 -2.88 6.94
CA GLU A 296 -12.91 -3.10 8.19
C GLU A 296 -11.42 -2.96 8.02
N ARG A 297 -10.78 -2.08 8.80
CA ARG A 297 -9.34 -1.92 8.75
C ARG A 297 -8.65 -3.01 9.56
N SER A 298 -7.72 -3.74 8.94
CA SER A 298 -6.99 -4.83 9.58
C SER A 298 -5.56 -4.96 9.05
N ILE A 299 -4.84 -5.96 9.54
CA ILE A 299 -3.42 -6.22 9.23
C ILE A 299 -3.30 -7.56 8.47
N CYS A 300 -2.44 -7.58 7.45
CA CYS A 300 -2.16 -8.77 6.67
C CYS A 300 -1.37 -9.83 7.49
N PRO A 301 -1.86 -11.08 7.56
CA PRO A 301 -1.23 -12.14 8.36
C PRO A 301 -0.13 -12.92 7.61
N HIS A 302 0.21 -12.58 6.36
CA HIS A 302 1.05 -13.43 5.51
C HIS A 302 2.57 -13.26 5.70
N CYS A 303 3.02 -12.09 6.19
CA CYS A 303 4.45 -11.79 6.31
C CYS A 303 4.69 -10.77 7.44
N PRO A 304 5.93 -10.66 7.95
CA PRO A 304 6.22 -9.83 9.13
C PRO A 304 6.23 -8.31 8.85
N VAL A 305 5.93 -7.88 7.61
CA VAL A 305 5.84 -6.45 7.27
C VAL A 305 4.67 -5.77 7.99
N GLY A 306 3.56 -6.50 8.22
CA GLY A 306 2.38 -5.94 8.88
C GLY A 306 1.64 -4.89 8.04
N CYS A 307 1.51 -5.12 6.73
CA CYS A 307 0.76 -4.25 5.83
C CYS A 307 -0.69 -4.07 6.32
N GLN A 308 -1.18 -2.84 6.38
CA GLN A 308 -2.57 -2.54 6.72
C GLN A 308 -3.45 -2.51 5.47
N PHE A 309 -4.65 -3.06 5.62
CA PHE A 309 -5.67 -3.17 4.57
C PHE A 309 -7.03 -2.72 5.08
N ASN A 310 -7.79 -2.10 4.21
CA ASN A 310 -9.24 -1.95 4.31
C ASN A 310 -9.89 -3.16 3.66
N LEU A 311 -10.45 -4.04 4.49
CA LEU A 311 -11.11 -5.27 4.10
C LEU A 311 -12.57 -4.99 3.79
N GLU A 312 -12.96 -5.23 2.54
CA GLU A 312 -14.32 -5.04 2.09
C GLU A 312 -15.12 -6.33 2.26
N VAL A 313 -16.20 -6.24 3.03
CA VAL A 313 -17.10 -7.37 3.33
C VAL A 313 -18.46 -7.10 2.74
N ASN A 314 -19.01 -8.08 2.02
CA ASN A 314 -20.33 -7.97 1.41
C ASN A 314 -21.46 -8.22 2.42
N GLN A 315 -22.70 -8.09 1.96
CA GLN A 315 -23.89 -8.32 2.79
C GLN A 315 -24.09 -9.74 3.32
N PHE A 316 -23.39 -10.71 2.73
CA PHE A 316 -23.42 -12.11 3.15
C PHE A 316 -22.31 -12.45 4.14
N GLY A 317 -21.53 -11.45 4.59
CA GLY A 317 -20.40 -11.65 5.49
C GLY A 317 -19.17 -12.27 4.84
N LYS A 318 -19.07 -12.25 3.50
CA LYS A 318 -17.88 -12.71 2.77
C LYS A 318 -16.91 -11.56 2.57
N LEU A 319 -15.62 -11.84 2.77
CA LEU A 319 -14.55 -10.94 2.38
C LEU A 319 -14.47 -10.90 0.86
N ILE A 320 -14.69 -9.76 0.22
CA ILE A 320 -14.68 -9.67 -1.25
C ILE A 320 -13.39 -9.06 -1.79
N ARG A 321 -12.82 -8.05 -1.11
CA ARG A 321 -11.64 -7.32 -1.58
C ARG A 321 -10.76 -6.85 -0.43
N ALA A 322 -9.47 -6.71 -0.74
CA ALA A 322 -8.45 -6.22 0.17
C ALA A 322 -7.73 -5.02 -0.44
N VAL A 323 -8.11 -3.82 0.01
CA VAL A 323 -7.54 -2.57 -0.50
C VAL A 323 -6.47 -2.08 0.47
N PRO A 324 -5.23 -1.85 0.04
CA PRO A 324 -4.20 -1.35 0.95
C PRO A 324 -4.52 0.06 1.44
N GLU A 325 -4.33 0.31 2.74
CA GLU A 325 -4.54 1.63 3.32
C GLU A 325 -3.42 2.60 2.90
N LEU A 326 -3.79 3.72 2.28
CA LEU A 326 -2.85 4.68 1.66
C LEU A 326 -1.86 5.26 2.67
N ASN A 327 -2.35 5.59 3.86
CA ASN A 327 -1.55 6.27 4.89
C ASN A 327 -0.96 5.29 5.93
N ALA A 328 -0.98 3.99 5.63
CA ALA A 328 -0.48 2.98 6.56
C ALA A 328 1.03 3.12 6.81
N PRO A 329 1.49 3.09 8.07
CA PRO A 329 2.89 3.32 8.40
C PRO A 329 3.80 2.19 7.92
N ALA A 330 3.31 0.98 7.71
CA ALA A 330 4.14 -0.16 7.29
C ALA A 330 4.27 -0.26 5.76
N ASN A 331 3.23 0.12 5.02
CA ASN A 331 3.14 -0.15 3.59
C ASN A 331 2.79 1.07 2.71
N ARG A 332 2.35 2.21 3.25
CA ARG A 332 2.02 3.45 2.50
C ARG A 332 1.20 3.16 1.23
N GLY A 333 0.07 2.47 1.36
CA GLY A 333 -0.78 2.10 0.22
C GLY A 333 -0.28 0.96 -0.66
N GLN A 334 0.84 0.32 -0.32
CA GLN A 334 1.37 -0.80 -1.09
C GLN A 334 0.85 -2.16 -0.58
N ALA A 335 0.56 -3.06 -1.51
CA ALA A 335 0.23 -4.47 -1.26
C ALA A 335 1.11 -5.43 -2.07
N CYS A 336 1.14 -6.71 -1.70
CA CYS A 336 1.65 -7.79 -2.56
C CYS A 336 0.49 -8.72 -2.94
N PHE A 337 0.70 -9.62 -3.91
CA PHE A 337 -0.34 -10.54 -4.36
C PHE A 337 -0.91 -11.40 -3.21
N LYS A 338 -0.05 -11.84 -2.26
CA LYS A 338 -0.49 -12.63 -1.09
C LYS A 338 -1.46 -11.85 -0.21
N GLY A 339 -1.16 -10.58 0.07
CA GLY A 339 -2.06 -9.73 0.85
C GLY A 339 -3.33 -9.38 0.09
N LYS A 340 -3.22 -9.04 -1.19
CA LYS A 340 -4.34 -8.54 -1.99
C LYS A 340 -5.35 -9.63 -2.37
N PHE A 341 -4.85 -10.81 -2.78
CA PHE A 341 -5.68 -11.90 -3.30
C PHE A 341 -5.64 -13.16 -2.41
N GLY A 342 -4.67 -13.26 -1.49
CA GLY A 342 -4.46 -14.47 -0.69
C GLY A 342 -5.29 -14.55 0.59
N MET A 343 -6.23 -13.64 0.83
CA MET A 343 -7.08 -13.67 2.03
C MET A 343 -8.39 -14.47 1.87
N GLU A 344 -8.64 -15.01 0.67
CA GLU A 344 -9.87 -15.75 0.34
C GLU A 344 -10.07 -17.06 1.15
N PHE A 345 -9.03 -17.54 1.83
CA PHE A 345 -9.14 -18.71 2.71
C PHE A 345 -10.20 -18.56 3.82
N VAL A 346 -10.60 -17.34 4.17
CA VAL A 346 -11.65 -17.09 5.16
C VAL A 346 -13.05 -17.48 4.66
N ASN A 347 -13.27 -17.41 3.35
CA ASN A 347 -14.53 -17.71 2.68
C ASN A 347 -14.67 -19.20 2.30
N ARG A 348 -13.58 -19.96 2.38
CA ARG A 348 -13.55 -21.37 1.97
C ARG A 348 -14.55 -22.22 2.74
N SER A 349 -15.29 -23.04 2.01
CA SER A 349 -16.31 -23.93 2.57
C SER A 349 -15.73 -25.09 3.39
N ASP A 350 -14.49 -25.50 3.12
CA ASP A 350 -13.78 -26.59 3.82
C ASP A 350 -13.06 -26.14 5.10
N ARG A 351 -13.23 -24.89 5.52
CA ARG A 351 -12.72 -24.39 6.80
C ARG A 351 -13.39 -25.15 7.97
N LEU A 352 -12.59 -25.59 8.93
CA LEU A 352 -13.07 -26.24 10.15
C LEU A 352 -13.89 -25.26 10.99
N LYS A 353 -15.16 -25.59 11.24
CA LYS A 353 -16.12 -24.75 12.00
C LYS A 353 -16.48 -25.32 13.38
N ARG A 354 -16.15 -26.58 13.63
CA ARG A 354 -16.52 -27.32 14.85
C ARG A 354 -15.32 -28.11 15.38
N PRO A 355 -15.22 -28.30 16.70
CA PRO A 355 -14.25 -29.22 17.28
C PRO A 355 -14.43 -30.65 16.75
N MET A 356 -13.33 -31.39 16.65
CA MET A 356 -13.34 -32.80 16.24
C MET A 356 -12.51 -33.64 17.20
N VAL A 357 -12.97 -34.86 17.47
CA VAL A 357 -12.28 -35.84 18.31
C VAL A 357 -12.04 -37.12 17.51
N ARG A 358 -10.89 -37.74 17.71
CA ARG A 358 -10.57 -39.02 17.04
C ARG A 358 -11.25 -40.19 17.75
N ARG A 359 -12.11 -40.93 17.03
CA ARG A 359 -12.77 -42.17 17.47
C ARG A 359 -12.55 -43.23 16.39
N ASP A 360 -12.10 -44.42 16.78
CA ASP A 360 -11.82 -45.52 15.86
C ASP A 360 -10.93 -45.13 14.66
N GLY A 361 -9.92 -44.28 14.93
CA GLY A 361 -8.99 -43.78 13.92
C GLY A 361 -9.51 -42.60 13.09
N GLN A 362 -10.79 -42.23 13.16
CA GLN A 362 -11.39 -41.16 12.35
C GLN A 362 -11.72 -39.91 13.17
N LEU A 363 -11.62 -38.72 12.56
CA LEU A 363 -12.03 -37.47 13.18
C LEU A 363 -13.55 -37.31 13.05
N VAL A 364 -14.23 -37.14 14.18
CA VAL A 364 -15.69 -36.98 14.26
C VAL A 364 -16.00 -35.63 14.92
N GLU A 365 -16.92 -34.85 14.34
CA GLU A 365 -17.37 -33.58 14.93
C GLU A 365 -17.97 -33.80 16.33
N THR A 366 -17.71 -32.85 17.24
CA THR A 366 -18.23 -32.87 18.60
C THR A 366 -18.53 -31.46 19.13
N SER A 367 -19.10 -31.38 20.34
CA SER A 367 -19.31 -30.13 21.07
C SER A 367 -18.03 -29.62 21.73
N TRP A 368 -17.96 -28.30 21.95
CA TRP A 368 -16.88 -27.68 22.71
C TRP A 368 -16.72 -28.26 24.12
N LYS A 369 -17.83 -28.54 24.81
CA LYS A 369 -17.80 -29.11 26.16
C LYS A 369 -17.12 -30.47 26.16
N GLU A 370 -17.57 -31.39 25.30
CA GLU A 370 -16.99 -32.73 25.23
C GLU A 370 -15.50 -32.69 24.84
N ALA A 371 -15.15 -31.88 23.83
CA ALA A 371 -13.77 -31.73 23.38
C ALA A 371 -12.86 -31.19 24.50
N LEU A 372 -13.28 -30.12 25.19
CA LEU A 372 -12.51 -29.51 26.27
C LEU A 372 -12.42 -30.42 27.50
N ASP A 373 -13.50 -31.11 27.89
CA ASP A 373 -13.50 -32.07 29.00
C ASP A 373 -12.57 -33.26 28.71
N LEU A 374 -12.53 -33.73 27.45
CA LEU A 374 -11.59 -34.76 27.04
C LEU A 374 -10.14 -34.27 27.10
N VAL A 375 -9.88 -33.08 26.56
CA VAL A 375 -8.55 -32.45 26.55
C VAL A 375 -8.07 -32.21 27.99
N ALA A 376 -8.90 -31.65 28.86
CA ALA A 376 -8.55 -31.39 30.25
C ALA A 376 -8.20 -32.67 31.02
N ARG A 377 -9.05 -33.72 30.91
CA ARG A 377 -8.80 -35.02 31.57
C ARG A 377 -7.53 -35.72 31.09
N ARG A 378 -7.22 -35.61 29.79
CA ARG A 378 -6.05 -36.28 29.19
C ARG A 378 -4.78 -35.47 29.36
N LEU A 379 -4.83 -34.15 29.18
CA LEU A 379 -3.65 -33.30 29.31
C LEU A 379 -3.20 -33.15 30.76
N SER A 380 -4.10 -33.20 31.75
CA SER A 380 -3.74 -33.04 33.16
C SER A 380 -2.73 -34.09 33.67
N THR A 381 -2.58 -35.22 32.97
CA THR A 381 -1.60 -36.26 33.32
C THR A 381 -0.18 -35.96 32.82
N TYR A 382 0.00 -34.96 31.97
CA TYR A 382 1.29 -34.59 31.39
C TYR A 382 1.70 -33.22 31.91
N LYS A 383 2.62 -33.17 32.88
CA LYS A 383 3.21 -31.93 33.43
C LYS A 383 4.74 -31.94 33.34
N GLY A 384 5.35 -30.78 33.51
CA GLY A 384 6.81 -30.65 33.50
C GLY A 384 7.40 -31.06 32.15
N ASP A 385 8.43 -31.90 32.18
CA ASP A 385 9.17 -32.32 30.99
C ASP A 385 8.37 -33.19 30.01
N SER A 386 7.23 -33.74 30.44
CA SER A 386 6.35 -34.57 29.60
C SER A 386 5.42 -33.75 28.69
N PHE A 387 5.39 -32.43 28.85
CA PHE A 387 4.57 -31.52 28.04
C PHE A 387 5.44 -30.55 27.24
N ALA A 388 5.00 -30.27 26.02
CA ALA A 388 5.53 -29.17 25.21
C ALA A 388 4.41 -28.52 24.39
N MET A 389 4.48 -27.21 24.21
CA MET A 389 3.53 -26.45 23.40
C MET A 389 4.24 -25.78 22.22
N LEU A 390 3.70 -25.98 21.02
CA LEU A 390 4.13 -25.28 19.81
C LEU A 390 3.03 -24.34 19.33
N THR A 391 3.37 -23.07 19.15
CA THR A 391 2.43 -22.04 18.68
C THR A 391 2.67 -21.65 17.23
N SER A 392 1.64 -21.07 16.60
CA SER A 392 1.66 -20.56 15.23
C SER A 392 2.29 -19.16 15.17
N PRO A 393 3.10 -18.79 14.16
CA PRO A 393 3.56 -17.40 13.97
C PRO A 393 2.41 -16.43 13.67
N ASN A 394 1.29 -16.96 13.17
CA ASN A 394 0.16 -16.15 12.74
C ASN A 394 -0.80 -15.81 13.88
N SER A 395 -0.54 -16.36 15.08
CA SER A 395 -1.29 -16.03 16.29
C SER A 395 -0.94 -14.65 16.82
N THR A 396 -1.90 -14.00 17.48
CA THR A 396 -1.68 -12.66 18.05
C THR A 396 -0.79 -12.71 19.28
N ASN A 397 -0.24 -11.57 19.69
CA ASN A 397 0.62 -11.49 20.88
C ASN A 397 -0.13 -11.87 22.16
N GLU A 398 -1.43 -11.61 22.23
CA GLU A 398 -2.31 -12.02 23.32
C GLU A 398 -2.45 -13.54 23.38
N GLU A 399 -2.66 -14.19 22.24
CA GLU A 399 -2.70 -15.65 22.16
C GLU A 399 -1.36 -16.29 22.53
N GLN A 400 -0.24 -15.69 22.11
CA GLN A 400 1.10 -16.14 22.51
C GLN A 400 1.32 -15.97 24.02
N TYR A 401 0.87 -14.86 24.59
CA TYR A 401 0.93 -14.62 26.03
C TYR A 401 0.09 -15.64 26.80
N LEU A 402 -1.11 -15.97 26.32
CA LEU A 402 -1.96 -17.00 26.92
C LEU A 402 -1.31 -18.39 26.80
N ALA A 403 -0.73 -18.72 25.66
CA ALA A 403 -0.04 -20.00 25.43
C ALA A 403 1.16 -20.19 26.38
N GLN A 404 2.03 -19.19 26.50
CA GLN A 404 3.15 -19.27 27.44
C GLN A 404 2.70 -19.28 28.90
N LYS A 405 1.61 -18.55 29.23
CA LYS A 405 1.05 -18.52 30.59
C LYS A 405 0.47 -19.88 30.96
N PHE A 406 -0.30 -20.48 30.07
CA PHE A 406 -0.83 -21.83 30.25
C PHE A 406 0.31 -22.84 30.43
N THR A 407 1.31 -22.81 29.55
CA THR A 407 2.43 -23.77 29.61
C THR A 407 3.25 -23.63 30.91
N ARG A 408 3.56 -22.40 31.32
CA ARG A 408 4.39 -22.16 32.52
C ARG A 408 3.63 -22.29 33.83
N ALA A 409 2.43 -21.73 33.92
CA ALA A 409 1.68 -21.66 35.17
C ALA A 409 0.78 -22.87 35.42
N VAL A 410 0.26 -23.52 34.36
CA VAL A 410 -0.67 -24.66 34.50
C VAL A 410 0.06 -25.98 34.27
N MET A 411 0.88 -26.05 33.22
CA MET A 411 1.60 -27.27 32.85
C MET A 411 2.99 -27.38 33.51
N GLU A 412 3.40 -26.35 34.24
CA GLU A 412 4.62 -26.31 35.07
C GLU A 412 5.91 -26.59 34.27
N THR A 413 5.99 -26.08 33.04
CA THR A 413 7.17 -26.26 32.19
C THR A 413 7.51 -25.01 31.39
N ASN A 414 8.77 -24.90 30.99
CA ASN A 414 9.25 -23.88 30.06
C ASN A 414 9.34 -24.38 28.61
N ASN A 415 8.83 -25.59 28.34
CA ASN A 415 8.80 -26.20 27.01
C ASN A 415 7.70 -25.57 26.13
N VAL A 416 7.83 -24.28 25.84
CA VAL A 416 7.01 -23.54 24.90
C VAL A 416 7.88 -22.97 23.81
N ASN A 417 7.51 -23.18 22.56
CA ASN A 417 8.21 -22.60 21.42
C ASN A 417 7.22 -22.26 20.31
N GLN A 418 7.71 -21.53 19.31
CA GLN A 418 6.93 -21.10 18.17
C GLN A 418 7.56 -21.68 16.89
N THR A 419 6.73 -22.10 15.95
CA THR A 419 7.16 -22.89 14.77
C THR A 419 8.09 -22.17 13.80
N SER A 420 8.17 -20.83 13.83
CA SER A 420 9.09 -20.02 13.02
C SER A 420 10.45 -19.77 13.70
N ASN A 421 10.62 -20.12 14.98
CA ASN A 421 11.87 -20.00 15.72
C ASN A 421 12.89 -21.09 15.30
N THR A 422 13.31 -21.02 14.03
CA THR A 422 14.22 -21.98 13.39
C THR A 422 15.69 -21.58 13.52
N ARG A 423 15.97 -20.30 13.82
CA ARG A 423 17.32 -19.74 13.91
C ARG A 423 17.55 -18.90 15.17
N PRO A 424 17.38 -19.47 16.38
CA PRO A 424 17.49 -18.73 17.64
C PRO A 424 18.88 -18.10 17.87
N ASN A 425 19.92 -18.63 17.22
CA ASN A 425 21.28 -18.12 17.35
C ASN A 425 21.44 -16.70 16.79
N LEU A 426 20.64 -16.30 15.78
CA LEU A 426 20.70 -14.95 15.20
C LEU A 426 20.32 -13.89 16.22
N VAL A 427 19.23 -14.11 16.95
CA VAL A 427 18.73 -13.19 17.98
C VAL A 427 19.75 -13.08 19.12
N LYS A 428 20.34 -14.20 19.57
CA LYS A 428 21.38 -14.19 20.61
C LYS A 428 22.60 -13.36 20.21
N SER A 429 23.06 -13.52 18.98
CA SER A 429 24.21 -12.74 18.46
C SER A 429 23.90 -11.26 18.38
N LEU A 430 22.70 -10.88 17.90
CA LEU A 430 22.27 -9.48 17.86
C LEU A 430 22.22 -8.86 19.26
N ILE A 431 21.60 -9.53 20.23
CA ILE A 431 21.57 -9.03 21.62
C ILE A 431 22.98 -8.82 22.16
N LYS A 432 23.91 -9.76 21.89
CA LYS A 432 25.30 -9.63 22.35
C LYS A 432 26.05 -8.48 21.67
N SER A 433 25.77 -8.21 20.40
CA SER A 433 26.49 -7.20 19.62
C SER A 433 25.90 -5.79 19.74
N VAL A 434 24.57 -5.64 19.69
CA VAL A 434 23.87 -4.34 19.65
C VAL A 434 22.96 -4.11 20.86
N GLY A 435 22.81 -5.06 21.77
CA GLY A 435 21.95 -4.96 22.95
C GLY A 435 20.46 -5.20 22.69
N PHE A 436 20.06 -5.41 21.44
CA PHE A 436 18.66 -5.57 21.03
C PHE A 436 18.48 -6.74 20.06
N GLY A 437 17.39 -7.51 20.23
CA GLY A 437 17.14 -8.77 19.51
C GLY A 437 16.16 -8.67 18.35
N ALA A 438 16.03 -7.50 17.72
CA ALA A 438 15.12 -7.28 16.59
C ALA A 438 15.71 -6.30 15.57
N ALA A 439 14.93 -5.98 14.53
CA ALA A 439 15.30 -4.99 13.53
C ALA A 439 15.54 -3.61 14.19
N THR A 440 16.55 -2.90 13.72
CA THR A 440 17.00 -1.63 14.31
C THR A 440 16.36 -0.40 13.69
N ASN A 441 15.87 -0.52 12.45
CA ASN A 441 15.44 0.61 11.62
C ASN A 441 14.10 0.33 10.94
N SER A 442 13.39 1.39 10.55
CA SER A 442 12.16 1.27 9.75
C SER A 442 12.46 0.96 8.29
N ILE A 443 11.52 0.28 7.61
CA ILE A 443 11.62 -0.03 6.17
C ILE A 443 11.78 1.25 5.33
N TRP A 444 11.22 2.38 5.78
CA TRP A 444 11.26 3.64 5.04
C TRP A 444 12.59 4.39 5.17
N GLU A 445 13.48 3.99 6.07
CA GLU A 445 14.84 4.54 6.11
C GLU A 445 15.69 4.08 4.92
N LEU A 446 15.23 3.06 4.18
CA LEU A 446 15.83 2.66 2.91
C LEU A 446 15.85 3.82 1.89
N GLU A 447 14.83 4.70 1.89
CA GLU A 447 14.75 5.87 1.01
C GLU A 447 15.87 6.90 1.27
N LYS A 448 16.45 6.87 2.48
CA LYS A 448 17.54 7.77 2.89
C LYS A 448 18.92 7.11 2.78
N SER A 449 18.96 5.83 2.42
CA SER A 449 20.19 5.03 2.40
C SER A 449 20.92 5.20 1.07
N ARG A 450 22.23 5.50 1.14
CA ARG A 450 23.12 5.58 -0.05
C ARG A 450 23.77 4.26 -0.41
N CYS A 451 23.73 3.28 0.49
CA CYS A 451 24.29 1.96 0.26
C CYS A 451 23.41 0.92 0.97
N ILE A 452 23.03 -0.13 0.24
CA ILE A 452 22.23 -1.23 0.73
C ILE A 452 23.04 -2.52 0.56
N LEU A 453 23.37 -3.16 1.68
CA LEU A 453 24.01 -4.47 1.70
C LEU A 453 22.97 -5.55 1.99
N VAL A 454 22.70 -6.41 1.02
CA VAL A 454 21.79 -7.55 1.16
C VAL A 454 22.63 -8.82 1.34
N PHE A 455 22.53 -9.47 2.49
CA PHE A 455 23.31 -10.67 2.80
C PHE A 455 22.39 -11.86 3.12
N ASN A 456 22.53 -12.94 2.36
CA ASN A 456 21.80 -14.21 2.50
C ASN A 456 20.28 -14.03 2.69
N ALA A 457 19.70 -13.12 1.93
CA ALA A 457 18.31 -12.76 2.01
C ALA A 457 17.67 -12.81 0.63
N ASN A 458 16.67 -13.68 0.50
CA ASN A 458 15.72 -13.62 -0.61
C ASN A 458 14.49 -12.83 -0.13
N ASN A 459 14.41 -11.56 -0.52
CA ASN A 459 13.39 -10.63 -0.05
C ASN A 459 11.96 -10.96 -0.54
N VAL A 460 11.75 -12.10 -1.20
CA VAL A 460 10.43 -12.67 -1.51
C VAL A 460 9.56 -12.88 -0.25
N ASN A 461 10.19 -13.08 0.92
CA ASN A 461 9.47 -13.21 2.20
C ASN A 461 9.05 -11.86 2.82
N ALA A 462 9.53 -10.73 2.28
CA ALA A 462 9.10 -9.38 2.64
C ALA A 462 8.91 -8.53 1.36
N PRO A 463 7.86 -8.79 0.56
CA PRO A 463 7.74 -8.23 -0.78
C PRO A 463 7.72 -6.69 -0.84
N ILE A 464 7.17 -6.03 0.19
CA ILE A 464 7.16 -4.55 0.25
C ILE A 464 8.57 -4.01 0.46
N ALA A 465 9.35 -4.62 1.36
CA ALA A 465 10.75 -4.24 1.54
C ALA A 465 11.56 -4.48 0.25
N ASN A 466 11.31 -5.60 -0.44
CA ASN A 466 11.94 -5.87 -1.74
C ASN A 466 11.62 -4.81 -2.79
N LYS A 467 10.34 -4.42 -2.88
CA LYS A 467 9.88 -3.41 -3.85
C LYS A 467 10.46 -2.03 -3.55
N ASN A 468 10.58 -1.66 -2.28
CA ASN A 468 11.24 -0.42 -1.90
C ASN A 468 12.74 -0.46 -2.30
N ILE A 469 13.45 -1.57 -2.05
CA ILE A 469 14.84 -1.72 -2.52
C ILE A 469 14.92 -1.60 -4.05
N LYS A 470 14.07 -2.33 -4.80
CA LYS A 470 14.00 -2.27 -6.26
C LYS A 470 13.80 -0.84 -6.76
N ARG A 471 12.87 -0.11 -6.15
CA ARG A 471 12.57 1.29 -6.48
C ARG A 471 13.80 2.17 -6.30
N GLU A 472 14.44 2.13 -5.13
CA GLU A 472 15.62 2.96 -4.83
C GLU A 472 16.84 2.61 -5.69
N THR A 473 16.94 1.37 -6.20
CA THR A 473 18.02 0.93 -7.10
C THR A 473 17.72 1.13 -8.58
N SER A 474 16.56 1.67 -8.93
CA SER A 474 16.17 1.82 -10.33
C SER A 474 17.04 2.88 -11.01
N PRO A 475 17.66 2.59 -12.18
CA PRO A 475 18.54 3.53 -12.88
C PRO A 475 17.82 4.79 -13.38
N LYS A 476 16.48 4.84 -13.28
CA LYS A 476 15.67 6.02 -13.62
C LYS A 476 15.50 7.00 -12.46
N ILE A 477 15.91 6.64 -11.24
CA ILE A 477 15.87 7.54 -10.08
C ILE A 477 17.28 8.10 -9.88
N PRO A 478 17.47 9.44 -9.85
CA PRO A 478 18.79 10.09 -9.84
C PRO A 478 19.49 10.03 -8.47
N HIS A 479 19.45 8.89 -7.78
CA HIS A 479 20.11 8.70 -6.49
C HIS A 479 21.38 7.85 -6.66
N ASP A 480 22.49 8.32 -6.08
CA ASP A 480 23.76 7.60 -5.96
C ASP A 480 23.65 6.43 -4.94
N THR A 481 22.63 5.58 -5.07
CA THR A 481 22.38 4.47 -4.13
C THR A 481 22.96 3.17 -4.68
N TRP A 482 23.93 2.61 -3.98
CA TRP A 482 24.63 1.39 -4.37
C TRP A 482 24.03 0.18 -3.66
N THR A 483 23.78 -0.91 -4.39
CA THR A 483 23.31 -2.16 -3.77
C THR A 483 24.27 -3.31 -4.01
N LEU A 484 24.69 -3.95 -2.92
CA LEU A 484 25.56 -5.11 -2.91
C LEU A 484 24.79 -6.32 -2.41
N VAL A 485 24.63 -7.34 -3.26
CA VAL A 485 23.90 -8.57 -2.92
C VAL A 485 24.87 -9.75 -2.79
N PHE A 486 24.89 -10.35 -1.60
CA PHE A 486 25.63 -11.56 -1.27
C PHE A 486 24.64 -12.68 -0.96
N ASP A 487 24.17 -13.38 -1.99
CA ASP A 487 23.24 -14.52 -1.85
C ASP A 487 23.81 -15.73 -2.64
N PRO A 488 23.97 -16.91 -2.00
CA PRO A 488 24.48 -18.12 -2.67
C PRO A 488 23.48 -18.77 -3.63
N SER A 489 22.19 -18.42 -3.58
CA SER A 489 21.11 -19.04 -4.37
C SER A 489 20.74 -18.27 -5.65
N THR A 490 21.05 -16.96 -5.70
CA THR A 490 20.99 -16.15 -6.93
C THR A 490 22.41 -16.00 -7.49
N SER A 491 22.79 -16.81 -8.47
CA SER A 491 24.11 -16.79 -9.11
C SER A 491 24.49 -15.41 -9.70
N PRO A 492 25.80 -15.09 -9.82
CA PRO A 492 26.74 -14.75 -8.75
C PRO A 492 26.46 -13.33 -8.20
N ALA A 493 27.23 -12.85 -7.21
CA ALA A 493 27.16 -11.48 -6.70
C ALA A 493 27.00 -10.45 -7.84
N LYS A 494 25.78 -9.96 -8.04
CA LYS A 494 25.52 -8.86 -8.97
C LYS A 494 25.75 -7.59 -8.17
N ILE A 495 26.83 -6.89 -8.48
CA ILE A 495 26.90 -5.46 -8.21
C ILE A 495 25.90 -4.84 -9.19
N ILE A 496 24.71 -4.50 -8.71
CA ILE A 496 23.79 -3.66 -9.47
C ILE A 496 24.26 -2.24 -9.21
N THR A 497 25.24 -1.79 -10.00
CA THR A 497 25.61 -0.37 -10.05
C THR A 497 24.51 0.37 -10.81
N GLY A 498 23.91 1.37 -10.17
CA GLY A 498 23.18 2.43 -10.87
C GLY A 498 24.14 3.31 -11.66
#